data_AF-A0A7V5WP83-F1
#
_entry.id   AF-A0A7V5WP83-F1
#
_cell.length_a   1.000
_cell.length_b   1.000
_cell.length_c   1.000
_cell.angle_alpha   90.00
_cell.angle_beta   90.00
_cell.angle_gamma   90.00
#
_symmetry.space_group_name_H-M   'P 1'
#
loop_
_entity.id
_entity.type
_entity.pdbx_description
1 polymer ?
#
loop_
_entity_poly.entity_id
_entity_poly.type
_entity_poly.pdbx_seq_one_letter_code
_entity_poly.pdbx_strand_id
1 'polypeptide(L)'
;MNVLLESTLQQIHASPHMLAMNFAGAGVNALTWLHSIGGSSKTILEACDRYCPKSLIETVGFEPKRFTSKKVSLALANAAYKRAKYLAPKDTPVFGVGATATIATDRKKRGQHRCQVAIKDVLGVSHYGLVLKKGARNRYEEERIVSQIIIRAVTESCGVYAYDHIVLVDGERLEHNFIATPKLVEWQNRDNALLVINKNAKLEIKDKIENIVVLSGSFNPLHNGHKKLKEL
;
A
#
# COMPACT_ATOMS: atom_id res chain seq x y z
N MET A 1 5.33 21.11 -6.59
CA MET A 1 5.47 19.64 -6.57
C MET A 1 6.45 19.25 -7.68
N ASN A 2 7.29 18.22 -7.54
CA ASN A 2 8.14 17.79 -8.66
C ASN A 2 7.26 17.09 -9.74
N VAL A 3 7.54 17.34 -11.01
CA VAL A 3 6.87 16.78 -12.19
C VAL A 3 6.65 15.27 -12.10
N LEU A 4 7.65 14.51 -11.61
CA LEU A 4 7.52 13.06 -11.51
C LEU A 4 6.52 12.63 -10.44
N LEU A 5 6.44 13.33 -9.30
CA LEU A 5 5.42 13.07 -8.29
C LEU A 5 4.02 13.40 -8.83
N GLU A 6 3.87 14.54 -9.53
CA GLU A 6 2.58 14.91 -10.13
C GLU A 6 2.09 13.86 -11.15
N SER A 7 2.95 13.46 -12.09
CA SER A 7 2.64 12.41 -13.08
C SER A 7 2.31 11.07 -12.41
N THR A 8 3.02 10.72 -11.34
CA THR A 8 2.75 9.50 -10.56
C THR A 8 1.35 9.55 -9.95
N LEU A 9 0.99 10.66 -9.32
CA LEU A 9 -0.33 10.83 -8.70
C LEU A 9 -1.44 10.78 -9.76
N GLN A 10 -1.23 11.38 -10.93
CA GLN A 10 -2.17 11.32 -12.05
C GLN A 10 -2.42 9.88 -12.50
N GLN A 11 -1.35 9.06 -12.58
CA GLN A 11 -1.46 7.64 -12.91
C GLN A 11 -2.19 6.84 -11.83
N ILE A 12 -1.98 7.14 -10.54
CA ILE A 12 -2.77 6.56 -9.44
C ILE A 12 -4.26 6.85 -9.65
N HIS A 13 -4.62 8.10 -9.95
CA HIS A 13 -6.03 8.50 -10.15
C HIS A 13 -6.64 8.04 -11.47
N ALA A 14 -5.82 7.71 -12.46
CA ALA A 14 -6.26 7.07 -13.69
C ALA A 14 -6.47 5.56 -13.52
N SER A 15 -5.90 4.96 -12.46
CA SER A 15 -6.11 3.54 -12.16
C SER A 15 -7.53 3.30 -11.62
N PRO A 16 -8.09 2.08 -11.80
CA PRO A 16 -9.43 1.76 -11.29
C PRO A 16 -9.48 1.53 -9.78
N HIS A 17 -8.34 1.60 -9.09
CA HIS A 17 -8.22 1.22 -7.69
C HIS A 17 -8.79 2.32 -6.77
N MET A 18 -9.56 1.89 -5.78
CA MET A 18 -9.99 2.76 -4.68
C MET A 18 -9.39 2.31 -3.36
N LEU A 19 -9.16 3.25 -2.45
CA LEU A 19 -8.47 2.99 -1.19
C LEU A 19 -9.11 3.70 -0.01
N ALA A 20 -8.95 3.10 1.16
CA ALA A 20 -9.12 3.79 2.44
C ALA A 20 -7.78 3.80 3.18
N MET A 21 -7.56 4.81 4.04
CA MET A 21 -6.30 5.00 4.74
C MET A 21 -6.52 5.15 6.24
N ASN A 22 -5.67 4.47 7.02
CA ASN A 22 -5.46 4.77 8.43
C ASN A 22 -3.99 5.09 8.64
N PHE A 23 -3.67 6.26 9.20
CA PHE A 23 -2.30 6.62 9.56
C PHE A 23 -2.22 7.09 11.00
N ALA A 24 -1.04 7.02 11.61
CA ALA A 24 -0.79 7.52 12.95
C ALA A 24 0.65 8.04 13.07
N GLY A 25 0.80 9.26 13.61
CA GLY A 25 2.08 9.85 13.98
C GLY A 25 2.86 10.55 12.84
N ALA A 26 2.80 10.05 11.60
CA ALA A 26 3.28 10.74 10.40
C ALA A 26 2.66 10.15 9.13
N GLY A 27 2.87 10.81 7.99
CA GLY A 27 2.40 10.34 6.68
C GLY A 27 1.32 11.22 6.05
N VAL A 28 0.87 12.27 6.74
CA VAL A 28 -0.21 13.16 6.29
C VAL A 28 0.11 13.86 4.97
N ASN A 29 1.38 14.15 4.68
CA ASN A 29 1.75 14.75 3.39
C ASN A 29 1.41 13.83 2.21
N ALA A 30 1.32 12.51 2.39
CA ALA A 30 0.90 11.60 1.32
C ALA A 30 -0.56 11.86 0.95
N LEU A 31 -1.43 12.07 1.94
CA LEU A 31 -2.82 12.44 1.73
C LEU A 31 -2.92 13.84 1.11
N THR A 32 -2.12 14.79 1.58
CA THR A 32 -2.04 16.14 0.97
C THR A 32 -1.64 16.05 -0.50
N TRP A 33 -0.63 15.27 -0.85
CA TRP A 33 -0.21 15.10 -2.24
C TRP A 33 -1.28 14.41 -3.09
N LEU A 34 -1.88 13.33 -2.61
CA LEU A 34 -2.99 12.67 -3.30
C LEU A 34 -4.17 13.62 -3.54
N HIS A 35 -4.49 14.53 -2.61
CA HIS A 35 -5.55 15.52 -2.83
C HIS A 35 -5.12 16.76 -3.63
N SER A 36 -3.82 16.97 -3.83
CA SER A 36 -3.31 18.17 -4.50
C SER A 36 -3.55 18.21 -6.00
N ILE A 37 -3.98 17.09 -6.60
CA ILE A 37 -4.32 17.01 -8.03
C ILE A 37 -5.76 16.51 -8.22
N GLY A 38 -6.33 16.84 -9.38
CA GLY A 38 -7.66 16.39 -9.76
C GLY A 38 -7.74 14.87 -9.89
N GLY A 39 -8.91 14.30 -9.58
CA GLY A 39 -9.17 12.86 -9.67
C GLY A 39 -9.12 12.11 -8.34
N SER A 40 -8.67 12.75 -7.24
CA SER A 40 -8.57 12.11 -5.93
C SER A 40 -9.88 11.52 -5.40
N SER A 41 -11.04 12.10 -5.75
CA SER A 41 -12.37 11.56 -5.39
C SER A 41 -12.71 10.21 -6.05
N LYS A 42 -12.01 9.84 -7.13
CA LYS A 42 -12.13 8.53 -7.79
C LYS A 42 -11.26 7.46 -7.14
N THR A 43 -10.33 7.85 -6.27
CA THR A 43 -9.36 6.95 -5.66
C THR A 43 -9.56 6.84 -4.16
N ILE A 44 -9.73 7.96 -3.44
CA ILE A 44 -9.73 7.98 -1.98
C ILE A 44 -11.17 7.92 -1.47
N LEU A 45 -11.52 6.81 -0.82
CA LEU A 45 -12.83 6.59 -0.20
C LEU A 45 -12.91 7.21 1.20
N GLU A 46 -11.86 7.04 2.00
CA GLU A 46 -11.79 7.53 3.38
C GLU A 46 -10.33 7.61 3.83
N ALA A 47 -10.00 8.61 4.65
CA ALA A 47 -8.70 8.73 5.28
C ALA A 47 -8.87 9.17 6.73
N CYS A 48 -8.26 8.44 7.67
CA CYS A 48 -8.38 8.70 9.10
C CYS A 48 -7.00 8.77 9.78
N ASP A 49 -6.77 9.87 10.51
CA ASP A 49 -5.64 9.98 11.44
C ASP A 49 -6.00 9.37 12.79
N ARG A 50 -5.37 8.24 13.12
CA ARG A 50 -5.51 7.52 14.39
C ARG A 50 -4.50 8.02 15.41
N TYR A 51 -4.44 9.34 15.60
CA TYR A 51 -3.41 10.01 16.40
C TYR A 51 -3.53 9.70 17.90
N CYS A 52 -4.75 9.68 18.42
CA CYS A 52 -5.01 9.35 19.82
C CYS A 52 -4.81 7.84 20.06
N PRO A 53 -4.08 7.42 21.12
CA PRO A 53 -3.90 6.01 21.47
C PRO A 53 -5.22 5.22 21.54
N LYS A 54 -6.27 5.81 22.11
CA LYS A 54 -7.61 5.19 22.19
C LYS A 54 -8.20 4.91 20.80
N SER A 55 -8.11 5.89 19.89
CA SER A 55 -8.61 5.73 18.51
C SER A 55 -7.83 4.66 17.74
N LEU A 56 -6.51 4.58 17.94
CA LEU A 56 -5.69 3.54 17.36
C LEU A 56 -6.06 2.16 17.91
N ILE A 57 -6.17 2.01 19.24
CA ILE A 57 -6.54 0.76 19.91
C ILE A 57 -7.91 0.27 19.44
N GLU A 58 -8.90 1.17 19.38
CA GLU A 58 -10.23 0.89 18.86
C GLU A 58 -10.17 0.35 17.42
N THR A 59 -9.37 0.99 16.57
CA THR A 59 -9.26 0.60 15.15
C THR A 59 -8.55 -0.75 14.97
N VAL A 60 -7.49 -1.02 15.75
CA VAL A 60 -6.70 -2.27 15.60
C VAL A 60 -7.27 -3.44 16.41
N GLY A 61 -8.12 -3.18 17.40
CA GLY A 61 -8.75 -4.19 18.25
C GLY A 61 -7.85 -4.82 19.32
N PHE A 62 -6.70 -4.19 19.62
CA PHE A 62 -5.78 -4.65 20.67
C PHE A 62 -4.92 -3.50 21.20
N GLU A 63 -4.40 -3.64 22.42
CA GLU A 63 -3.42 -2.70 22.98
C GLU A 63 -1.99 -3.04 22.51
N PRO A 64 -1.32 -2.18 21.71
CA PRO A 64 0.02 -2.47 21.23
C PRO A 64 1.07 -2.24 22.32
N LYS A 65 1.97 -3.20 22.54
CA LYS A 65 3.22 -2.97 23.32
C LYS A 65 4.05 -1.82 22.74
N ARG A 66 3.97 -1.61 21.42
CA ARG A 66 4.57 -0.50 20.69
C ARG A 66 3.64 -0.07 19.56
N PHE A 67 3.16 1.16 19.62
CA PHE A 67 2.24 1.76 18.63
C PHE A 67 2.86 1.87 17.23
N THR A 68 4.18 1.98 17.13
CA THR A 68 4.94 1.97 15.86
C THR A 68 5.57 0.62 15.59
N SER A 69 4.76 -0.36 15.20
CA SER A 69 5.21 -1.71 14.90
C SER A 69 4.55 -2.27 13.64
N LYS A 70 5.20 -3.26 13.02
CA LYS A 70 4.66 -4.01 11.88
C LYS A 70 3.24 -4.48 12.16
N LYS A 71 3.03 -5.13 13.31
CA LYS A 71 1.71 -5.64 13.75
C LYS A 71 0.62 -4.55 13.72
N VAL A 72 0.93 -3.34 14.18
CA VAL A 72 -0.02 -2.22 14.15
C VAL A 72 -0.31 -1.78 12.71
N SER A 73 0.70 -1.59 11.86
CA SER A 73 0.48 -1.21 10.46
C SER A 73 -0.37 -2.23 9.70
N LEU A 74 -0.14 -3.53 9.91
CA LEU A 74 -0.94 -4.61 9.31
C LEU A 74 -2.41 -4.55 9.78
N ALA A 75 -2.65 -4.30 11.06
CA ALA A 75 -4.00 -4.20 11.60
C ALA A 75 -4.74 -2.96 11.07
N LEU A 76 -4.07 -1.81 10.99
CA LEU A 76 -4.60 -0.58 10.39
C LEU A 76 -4.94 -0.77 8.91
N ALA A 77 -4.08 -1.44 8.14
CA ALA A 77 -4.30 -1.75 6.73
C ALA A 77 -5.49 -2.71 6.55
N ASN A 78 -5.62 -3.72 7.42
CA ASN A 78 -6.77 -4.64 7.42
C ASN A 78 -8.09 -3.91 7.73
N ALA A 79 -8.10 -3.01 8.71
CA ALA A 79 -9.27 -2.20 9.04
C ALA A 79 -9.65 -1.29 7.87
N ALA A 80 -8.65 -0.62 7.27
CA ALA A 80 -8.83 0.20 6.07
C ALA A 80 -9.36 -0.62 4.89
N TYR A 81 -8.86 -1.84 4.66
CA TYR A 81 -9.31 -2.68 3.56
C TYR A 81 -10.76 -3.14 3.73
N LYS A 82 -11.17 -3.50 4.95
CA LYS A 82 -12.58 -3.80 5.27
C LYS A 82 -13.47 -2.58 4.99
N ARG A 83 -13.00 -1.39 5.38
CA ARG A 83 -13.71 -0.13 5.16
C ARG A 83 -13.81 0.22 3.67
N ALA A 84 -12.73 0.07 2.91
CA ALA A 84 -12.72 0.28 1.47
C ALA A 84 -13.72 -0.65 0.76
N LYS A 85 -13.75 -1.94 1.11
CA LYS A 85 -14.73 -2.90 0.59
C LYS A 85 -16.18 -2.55 0.93
N TYR A 86 -16.41 -1.90 2.06
CA TYR A 86 -17.75 -1.47 2.47
C TYR A 86 -18.21 -0.22 1.70
N LEU A 87 -17.29 0.73 1.45
CA LEU A 87 -17.60 2.02 0.83
C LEU A 87 -17.61 1.98 -0.71
N ALA A 88 -16.79 1.12 -1.31
CA ALA A 88 -16.62 1.10 -2.76
C ALA A 88 -17.85 0.52 -3.48
N PRO A 89 -18.11 0.96 -4.73
CA PRO A 89 -19.04 0.28 -5.60
C PRO A 89 -18.67 -1.21 -5.75
N LYS A 90 -19.68 -2.03 -6.03
CA LYS A 90 -19.48 -3.45 -6.28
C LYS A 90 -18.44 -3.66 -7.39
N ASP A 91 -17.66 -4.74 -7.28
CA ASP A 91 -16.69 -5.19 -8.29
C ASP A 91 -15.54 -4.19 -8.56
N THR A 92 -15.32 -3.23 -7.65
CA THR A 92 -14.20 -2.27 -7.70
C THR A 92 -12.96 -2.86 -7.04
N PRO A 93 -11.77 -2.79 -7.67
CA PRO A 93 -10.54 -3.20 -7.00
C PRO A 93 -10.22 -2.22 -5.86
N VAL A 94 -10.06 -2.75 -4.65
CA VAL A 94 -9.79 -1.94 -3.47
C VAL A 94 -8.63 -2.46 -2.64
N PHE A 95 -7.96 -1.54 -1.96
CA PHE A 95 -6.97 -1.86 -0.94
C PHE A 95 -7.04 -0.91 0.26
N GLY A 96 -6.54 -1.37 1.40
CA GLY A 96 -6.43 -0.59 2.62
C GLY A 96 -5.00 -0.19 2.91
N VAL A 97 -4.77 1.08 3.23
CA VAL A 97 -3.48 1.61 3.66
C VAL A 97 -3.43 1.71 5.17
N GLY A 98 -2.38 1.17 5.79
CA GLY A 98 -2.11 1.29 7.23
C GLY A 98 -0.70 1.81 7.47
N ALA A 99 -0.56 2.98 8.09
CA ALA A 99 0.74 3.56 8.42
C ALA A 99 0.84 3.92 9.90
N THR A 100 2.00 3.68 10.51
CA THR A 100 2.32 4.19 11.83
C THR A 100 3.78 4.58 11.90
N ALA A 101 4.07 5.77 12.41
CA ALA A 101 5.42 6.30 12.47
C ALA A 101 5.69 7.07 13.76
N THR A 102 6.97 7.09 14.14
CA THR A 102 7.48 7.98 15.18
C THR A 102 8.69 8.68 14.58
N ILE A 103 8.52 9.98 14.38
CA ILE A 103 9.53 10.87 13.79
C ILE A 103 10.02 11.87 14.84
N ALA A 104 10.96 12.73 14.46
CA ALA A 104 11.49 13.80 15.29
C ALA A 104 10.37 14.66 15.89
N THR A 105 10.55 15.05 17.14
CA THR A 105 9.64 15.93 17.89
C THR A 105 10.45 17.02 18.57
N ASP A 106 9.75 18.05 19.06
CA ASP A 106 10.26 19.09 19.96
C ASP A 106 11.03 18.54 21.18
N ARG A 107 10.63 17.37 21.69
CA ARG A 107 11.37 16.63 22.73
C ARG A 107 12.27 15.53 22.17
N LYS A 108 13.45 15.33 22.78
CA LYS A 108 14.34 14.19 22.49
C LYS A 108 13.65 12.87 22.87
N LYS A 109 13.28 12.06 21.88
CA LYS A 109 12.78 10.69 22.09
C LYS A 109 13.93 9.73 22.41
N ARG A 110 13.75 8.86 23.41
CA ARG A 110 14.69 7.77 23.71
C ARG A 110 14.66 6.67 22.63
N GLY A 111 13.48 6.28 22.15
CA GLY A 111 13.31 5.26 21.10
C GLY A 111 13.75 5.69 19.70
N GLN A 112 14.11 4.74 18.83
CA GLN A 112 14.46 5.00 17.42
C GLN A 112 13.30 5.65 16.66
N HIS A 113 13.62 6.57 15.74
CA HIS A 113 12.67 7.03 14.75
C HIS A 113 12.44 5.92 13.73
N ARG A 114 11.18 5.67 13.36
CA ARG A 114 10.82 4.57 12.46
C ARG A 114 9.45 4.78 11.85
N CYS A 115 9.21 4.14 10.72
CA CYS A 115 7.88 3.99 10.15
C CYS A 115 7.61 2.52 9.77
N GLN A 116 6.31 2.19 9.76
CA GLN A 116 5.78 0.91 9.33
C GLN A 116 4.56 1.21 8.47
N VAL A 117 4.59 0.79 7.22
CA VAL A 117 3.52 1.00 6.24
C VAL A 117 3.08 -0.36 5.71
N ALA A 118 1.79 -0.58 5.57
CA ALA A 118 1.24 -1.80 5.02
C ALA A 118 0.10 -1.48 4.05
N ILE A 119 0.02 -2.26 2.98
CA ILE A 119 -1.12 -2.28 2.05
C ILE A 119 -1.77 -3.64 2.12
N LYS A 120 -3.07 -3.69 2.39
CA LYS A 120 -3.87 -4.91 2.38
C LYS A 120 -4.81 -4.89 1.18
N ASP A 121 -4.74 -5.92 0.34
CA ASP A 121 -5.67 -6.13 -0.77
C ASP A 121 -6.21 -7.57 -0.77
N VAL A 122 -6.80 -8.02 -1.88
CA VAL A 122 -7.29 -9.41 -2.01
C VAL A 122 -6.16 -10.44 -2.06
N LEU A 123 -4.99 -10.08 -2.61
CA LEU A 123 -3.86 -10.98 -2.88
C LEU A 123 -3.03 -11.27 -1.63
N GLY A 124 -2.85 -10.27 -0.76
CA GLY A 124 -1.91 -10.40 0.35
C GLY A 124 -1.76 -9.11 1.14
N VAL A 125 -0.58 -8.93 1.72
CA VAL A 125 -0.17 -7.71 2.40
C VAL A 125 1.25 -7.35 1.98
N SER A 126 1.43 -6.19 1.36
CA SER A 126 2.76 -5.58 1.17
C SER A 126 3.10 -4.76 2.41
N HIS A 127 4.31 -4.94 2.95
CA HIS A 127 4.77 -4.28 4.17
C HIS A 127 6.13 -3.62 3.96
N TYR A 128 6.23 -2.37 4.39
CA TYR A 128 7.42 -1.53 4.31
C TYR A 128 7.84 -1.09 5.71
N GLY A 129 9.12 -1.24 6.02
CA GLY A 129 9.71 -0.85 7.30
C GLY A 129 10.95 0.00 7.09
N LEU A 130 11.06 1.11 7.82
CA LEU A 130 12.27 1.92 7.85
C LEU A 130 12.58 2.35 9.27
N VAL A 131 13.84 2.23 9.68
CA VAL A 131 14.40 2.90 10.85
C VAL A 131 15.15 4.13 10.37
N LEU A 132 14.75 5.31 10.85
CA LEU A 132 15.33 6.59 10.47
C LEU A 132 16.54 6.90 11.35
N LYS A 133 17.63 7.39 10.75
CA LYS A 133 18.84 7.80 11.45
C LYS A 133 18.57 9.10 12.20
N LYS A 134 18.61 9.04 13.53
CA LYS A 134 18.40 10.23 14.38
C LYS A 134 19.42 11.32 14.08
N GLY A 135 18.93 12.56 13.98
CA GLY A 135 19.77 13.74 13.75
C GLY A 135 20.21 13.92 12.29
N ALA A 136 19.91 12.97 11.40
CA ALA A 136 20.20 13.12 9.97
C ALA A 136 19.21 14.05 9.26
N ARG A 137 18.01 14.21 9.81
CA ARG A 137 16.89 14.97 9.24
C ARG A 137 16.10 15.68 10.33
N ASN A 138 15.48 16.80 9.96
CA ASN A 138 14.47 17.47 10.79
C ASN A 138 13.11 16.75 10.70
N ARG A 139 12.14 17.18 11.51
CA ARG A 139 10.79 16.57 11.53
C ARG A 139 10.08 16.61 10.18
N TYR A 140 10.19 17.72 9.45
CA TYR A 140 9.54 17.89 8.16
C TYR A 140 10.11 16.91 7.11
N GLU A 141 11.43 16.75 7.10
CA GLU A 141 12.12 15.82 6.21
C GLU A 141 11.83 14.35 6.54
N GLU A 142 11.75 13.99 7.82
CA GLU A 142 11.34 12.64 8.22
C GLU A 142 9.89 12.35 7.87
N GLU A 143 8.98 13.31 8.08
CA GLU A 143 7.58 13.18 7.64
C GLU A 143 7.52 12.92 6.13
N ARG A 144 8.26 13.72 5.34
CA ARG A 144 8.30 13.61 3.89
C ARG A 144 8.69 12.19 3.46
N ILE A 145 9.71 11.59 4.08
CA ILE A 145 10.12 10.21 3.77
C ILE A 145 9.02 9.21 4.08
N VAL A 146 8.35 9.34 5.22
CA VAL A 146 7.21 8.45 5.55
C VAL A 146 6.13 8.57 4.47
N SER A 147 5.81 9.79 4.04
CA SER A 147 4.82 10.01 2.97
C SER A 147 5.28 9.48 1.62
N GLN A 148 6.56 9.59 1.27
CA GLN A 148 7.10 8.99 0.04
C GLN A 148 6.99 7.46 0.06
N ILE A 149 7.21 6.81 1.21
CA ILE A 149 7.01 5.36 1.36
C ILE A 149 5.53 5.00 1.19
N ILE A 150 4.61 5.81 1.73
CA ILE A 150 3.17 5.60 1.52
C ILE A 150 2.81 5.73 0.04
N ILE A 151 3.28 6.78 -0.65
CA ILE A 151 3.04 6.95 -2.09
C ILE A 151 3.62 5.76 -2.87
N ARG A 152 4.86 5.35 -2.60
CA ARG A 152 5.45 4.17 -3.23
C ARG A 152 4.55 2.93 -3.07
N ALA A 153 4.12 2.65 -1.84
CA ALA A 153 3.26 1.51 -1.56
C ALA A 153 1.91 1.57 -2.29
N VAL A 154 1.30 2.76 -2.39
CA VAL A 154 0.07 3.01 -3.16
C VAL A 154 0.32 2.80 -4.65
N THR A 155 1.41 3.36 -5.20
CA THR A 155 1.73 3.25 -6.63
C THR A 155 1.96 1.82 -7.06
N GLU A 156 2.73 1.04 -6.29
CA GLU A 156 2.97 -0.37 -6.56
C GLU A 156 1.65 -1.18 -6.52
N SER A 157 0.72 -0.82 -5.63
CA SER A 157 -0.60 -1.47 -5.51
C SER A 157 -1.56 -1.08 -6.63
N CYS A 158 -1.35 0.08 -7.26
CA CYS A 158 -2.08 0.51 -8.45
C CYS A 158 -1.47 -0.04 -9.76
N GLY A 159 -0.34 -0.76 -9.71
CA GLY A 159 0.41 -1.19 -10.90
C GLY A 159 1.19 -0.06 -11.58
N VAL A 160 1.46 1.04 -10.86
CA VAL A 160 2.23 2.20 -11.35
C VAL A 160 3.66 2.09 -10.83
N TYR A 161 4.59 1.64 -11.67
CA TYR A 161 5.97 1.33 -11.26
C TYR A 161 6.99 2.45 -11.58
N ALA A 162 6.62 3.72 -11.34
CA ALA A 162 7.44 4.88 -11.71
C ALA A 162 8.00 5.68 -10.53
N TYR A 163 7.68 5.34 -9.27
CA TYR A 163 8.01 6.17 -8.12
C TYR A 163 9.23 5.68 -7.34
N ASP A 164 10.42 6.19 -7.68
CA ASP A 164 11.65 5.95 -6.91
C ASP A 164 12.33 7.26 -6.48
N HIS A 165 11.84 7.83 -5.37
CA HIS A 165 12.26 9.14 -4.86
C HIS A 165 12.63 9.15 -3.37
N ILE A 166 12.79 7.97 -2.77
CA ILE A 166 13.10 7.85 -1.35
C ILE A 166 14.63 7.91 -1.20
N VAL A 167 15.14 9.07 -0.81
CA VAL A 167 16.57 9.27 -0.58
C VAL A 167 16.92 8.87 0.85
N LEU A 168 17.57 7.72 0.99
CA LEU A 168 18.05 7.19 2.27
C LEU A 168 19.48 7.65 2.56
N VAL A 169 19.83 7.82 3.83
CA VAL A 169 21.22 8.09 4.25
C VAL A 169 21.94 6.81 4.65
N ASP A 170 23.27 6.86 4.76
CA ASP A 170 24.08 5.72 5.19
C ASP A 170 23.59 5.12 6.51
N GLY A 171 23.32 3.81 6.45
CA GLY A 171 22.79 3.01 7.55
C GLY A 171 21.26 2.87 7.57
N GLU A 172 20.53 3.58 6.71
CA GLU A 172 19.10 3.38 6.51
C GLU A 172 18.84 2.32 5.44
N ARG A 173 17.88 1.43 5.71
CA ARG A 173 17.43 0.43 4.75
C ARG A 173 15.91 0.35 4.78
N LEU A 174 15.29 0.54 3.61
CA LEU A 174 13.87 0.26 3.44
C LEU A 174 13.68 -1.24 3.27
N GLU A 175 13.11 -1.88 4.27
CA GLU A 175 12.69 -3.27 4.20
C GLU A 175 11.34 -3.35 3.47
N HIS A 176 11.23 -4.27 2.51
CA HIS A 176 9.97 -4.57 1.83
C HIS A 176 9.72 -6.08 1.89
N ASN A 177 8.51 -6.48 2.28
CA ASN A 177 8.10 -7.88 2.32
C ASN A 177 6.64 -8.01 1.85
N PHE A 178 6.34 -9.07 1.11
CA PHE A 178 4.97 -9.43 0.76
C PHE A 178 4.52 -10.69 1.48
N ILE A 179 3.34 -10.66 2.08
CA ILE A 179 2.72 -11.79 2.77
C ILE A 179 1.51 -12.22 1.93
N ALA A 180 1.69 -13.29 1.15
CA ALA A 180 0.65 -13.85 0.30
C ALA A 180 -0.50 -14.43 1.13
N THR A 181 -1.73 -14.36 0.59
CA THR A 181 -2.85 -15.12 1.13
C THR A 181 -2.64 -16.63 0.94
N PRO A 182 -3.23 -17.50 1.78
CA PRO A 182 -3.15 -18.95 1.59
C PRO A 182 -3.55 -19.40 0.19
N LYS A 183 -4.54 -18.74 -0.41
CA LYS A 183 -5.01 -19.04 -1.76
C LYS A 183 -3.99 -18.66 -2.84
N LEU A 184 -3.27 -17.55 -2.66
CA LEU A 184 -2.19 -17.18 -3.58
C LEU A 184 -1.01 -18.15 -3.47
N VAL A 185 -0.68 -18.60 -2.24
CA VAL A 185 0.34 -19.64 -2.02
C VAL A 185 -0.08 -20.97 -2.63
N GLU A 186 -1.34 -21.38 -2.45
CA GLU A 186 -1.91 -22.59 -3.04
C GLU A 186 -1.79 -22.56 -4.57
N TRP A 187 -2.16 -21.43 -5.20
CA TRP A 187 -2.03 -21.27 -6.65
C TRP A 187 -0.57 -21.39 -7.11
N GLN A 188 0.36 -20.75 -6.42
CA GLN A 188 1.78 -20.77 -6.78
C GLN A 188 2.39 -22.18 -6.76
N ASN A 189 1.82 -23.10 -5.97
CA ASN A 189 2.28 -24.48 -5.85
C ASN A 189 1.58 -25.45 -6.82
N ARG A 190 0.69 -24.98 -7.71
CA ARG A 190 0.00 -25.82 -8.69
C ARG A 190 0.57 -25.58 -10.10
N ASP A 191 0.90 -26.67 -10.78
CA ASP A 191 1.25 -26.62 -12.19
C ASP A 191 0.00 -26.34 -13.04
N ASN A 192 0.14 -25.44 -14.03
CA ASN A 192 -0.91 -25.10 -15.01
C ASN A 192 -2.24 -24.58 -14.42
N ALA A 193 -2.23 -24.01 -13.21
CA ALA A 193 -3.42 -23.39 -12.63
C ALA A 193 -3.54 -21.89 -12.98
N LEU A 194 -4.78 -21.41 -13.13
CA LEU A 194 -5.12 -20.02 -13.33
C LEU A 194 -5.62 -19.40 -12.02
N LEU A 195 -5.06 -18.25 -11.63
CA LEU A 195 -5.58 -17.42 -10.55
C LEU A 195 -6.52 -16.37 -11.12
N VAL A 196 -7.78 -16.42 -10.71
CA VAL A 196 -8.83 -15.55 -11.22
C VAL A 196 -9.35 -14.68 -10.10
N ILE A 197 -9.41 -13.37 -10.33
CA ILE A 197 -10.23 -12.47 -9.54
C ILE A 197 -11.58 -12.40 -10.25
N ASN A 198 -12.60 -13.02 -9.64
CA ASN A 198 -13.94 -13.02 -10.24
C ASN A 198 -14.60 -11.63 -10.14
N LYS A 199 -15.75 -11.46 -10.79
CA LYS A 199 -16.52 -10.20 -10.73
C LYS A 199 -16.71 -9.69 -9.30
N ASN A 200 -16.99 -10.58 -8.35
CA ASN A 200 -17.18 -10.23 -6.93
C ASN A 200 -15.88 -9.94 -6.15
N ALA A 201 -14.76 -9.64 -6.83
CA ALA A 201 -13.45 -9.39 -6.26
C ALA A 201 -12.93 -10.52 -5.33
N LYS A 202 -13.29 -11.78 -5.62
CA LYS A 202 -12.80 -12.96 -4.90
C LYS A 202 -11.78 -13.70 -5.73
N LEU A 203 -10.72 -14.16 -5.08
CA LEU A 203 -9.74 -15.07 -5.68
C LEU A 203 -10.34 -16.47 -5.85
N GLU A 204 -10.15 -17.06 -7.01
CA GLU A 204 -10.49 -18.42 -7.41
C GLU A 204 -9.28 -19.06 -8.10
N ILE A 205 -9.04 -20.33 -7.83
CA ILE A 205 -8.04 -21.13 -8.55
C ILE A 205 -8.83 -22.02 -9.49
N LYS A 206 -8.46 -22.02 -10.77
CA LYS A 206 -9.12 -22.82 -11.81
C LYS A 206 -8.08 -23.55 -12.64
N ASP A 207 -8.40 -24.78 -13.01
CA ASP A 207 -7.52 -25.57 -13.89
C ASP A 207 -7.74 -25.21 -15.37
N LYS A 208 -8.94 -24.71 -15.69
CA LYS A 208 -9.31 -24.21 -17.02
C LYS A 208 -10.37 -23.13 -16.88
N ILE A 209 -10.39 -22.19 -17.83
CA ILE A 209 -11.50 -21.27 -18.02
C ILE A 209 -11.95 -21.39 -19.47
N GLU A 210 -13.25 -21.57 -19.68
CA GLU A 210 -13.85 -21.70 -21.01
C GLU A 210 -14.48 -20.37 -21.42
N ASN A 211 -14.50 -20.08 -22.73
CA ASN A 211 -15.10 -18.87 -23.30
C ASN A 211 -14.49 -17.57 -22.75
N ILE A 212 -13.17 -17.51 -22.62
CA ILE A 212 -12.43 -16.30 -22.22
C ILE A 212 -11.70 -15.67 -23.41
N VAL A 213 -11.70 -14.34 -23.41
CA VAL A 213 -10.73 -13.54 -24.15
C VAL A 213 -9.66 -13.09 -23.16
N VAL A 214 -8.41 -13.53 -23.37
CA VAL A 214 -7.29 -13.05 -22.57
C VAL A 214 -6.82 -11.71 -23.13
N LEU A 215 -7.17 -10.63 -22.44
CA LEU A 215 -6.57 -9.32 -22.65
C LEU A 215 -5.41 -9.19 -21.67
N SER A 216 -4.18 -9.29 -22.17
CA SER A 216 -3.01 -9.07 -21.34
C SER A 216 -2.96 -7.62 -20.86
N GLY A 217 -2.62 -7.41 -19.59
CA GLY A 217 -2.29 -6.10 -19.04
C GLY A 217 -1.02 -5.51 -19.67
N SER A 218 -0.62 -4.31 -19.22
CA SER A 218 0.48 -3.55 -19.81
C SER A 218 1.77 -4.37 -19.98
N PHE A 219 2.16 -4.57 -21.24
CA PHE A 219 3.32 -5.36 -21.68
C PHE A 219 4.65 -4.63 -21.49
N ASN A 220 4.94 -4.11 -20.30
CA ASN A 220 6.15 -3.32 -20.11
C ASN A 220 6.93 -3.68 -18.83
N PRO A 221 8.06 -4.40 -18.93
CA PRO A 221 8.65 -4.98 -20.14
C PRO A 221 8.00 -6.31 -20.56
N LEU A 222 8.03 -6.59 -21.87
CA LEU A 222 7.61 -7.87 -22.43
C LEU A 222 8.54 -9.01 -21.96
N HIS A 223 8.06 -9.90 -21.08
CA HIS A 223 8.78 -11.13 -20.71
C HIS A 223 8.16 -12.41 -21.30
N ASN A 224 8.86 -13.55 -21.18
CA ASN A 224 8.47 -14.84 -21.79
C ASN A 224 7.06 -15.32 -21.41
N GLY A 225 6.57 -15.03 -20.20
CA GLY A 225 5.19 -15.33 -19.82
C GLY A 225 4.13 -14.71 -20.76
N HIS A 226 4.38 -13.50 -21.28
CA HIS A 226 3.49 -12.87 -22.25
C HIS A 226 3.50 -13.57 -23.61
N LYS A 227 4.66 -14.08 -24.05
CA LYS A 227 4.77 -14.81 -25.33
C LYS A 227 3.95 -16.10 -25.31
N LYS A 228 3.94 -16.79 -24.17
CA LYS A 228 3.16 -18.02 -23.97
C LYS A 228 1.65 -17.78 -23.96
N LEU A 229 1.17 -16.57 -23.63
CA LEU A 229 -0.26 -16.24 -23.71
C LEU A 229 -0.80 -16.24 -25.15
N LYS A 230 0.05 -16.10 -26.17
CA LYS A 230 -0.35 -16.23 -27.59
C LYS A 230 -0.62 -17.68 -28.01
N GLU A 231 -0.07 -18.64 -27.26
CA GLU A 231 -0.09 -20.07 -27.58
C GLU A 231 -1.20 -20.83 -26.83
N LEU A 232 -1.93 -20.14 -25.94
CA LEU A 232 -3.14 -20.62 -25.25
C LEU A 232 -4.39 -20.33 -26.09
#